data_AF-A0A5K7Z8Z8-F1
#
_entry.id   AF-A0A5K7Z8Z8-F1
#
_cell.length_a   1.000
_cell.length_b   1.000
_cell.length_c   1.000
_cell.angle_alpha   90.00
_cell.angle_beta   90.00
_cell.angle_gamma   90.00
#
_symmetry.space_group_name_H-M   'P 1'
#
loop_
_entity.id
_entity.type
_entity.pdbx_description
1 polymer ?
#
loop_
_entity_poly.entity_id
_entity_poly.type
_entity_poly.pdbx_seq_one_letter_code
_entity_poly.pdbx_strand_id
1 'polypeptide(L)'
;MIRNGSTSQAEIASMVDRYGDFEQRVQRQMEQRCQPACSVCRHVCCRPHFCEESRQSAFLERVVRRFSPQAVFDKKRGWLSPKGCTLVAGRPPVCYEFLCGDIPDAVSADSHRRWAMLALSMLVTHVGRRAVGSRHLVEATGAGELTRIHRERFAARLEEAEAALAEAAAILDGRRTTAAGPTLARIVPPPGRKPKRRSM
;
A
#
# COMPACT_ATOMS: atom_id res chain seq x y z
N MET A 1 -23.29 19.42 -8.54
CA MET A 1 -23.77 18.02 -8.55
C MET A 1 -22.88 17.22 -9.49
N ILE A 2 -21.89 16.49 -8.96
CA ILE A 2 -21.05 15.61 -9.80
C ILE A 2 -21.87 14.34 -10.01
N ARG A 3 -22.23 14.05 -11.28
CA ARG A 3 -22.82 12.77 -11.66
C ARG A 3 -21.78 11.69 -11.39
N ASN A 4 -21.88 11.01 -10.25
CA ASN A 4 -21.11 9.79 -9.99
C ASN A 4 -21.63 8.72 -10.94
N GLY A 5 -21.03 8.61 -12.12
CA GLY A 5 -21.23 7.47 -13.01
C GLY A 5 -20.83 6.20 -12.26
N SER A 6 -21.69 5.19 -12.27
CA SER A 6 -21.38 3.88 -11.74
C SER A 6 -20.15 3.32 -12.47
N THR A 7 -19.16 2.83 -11.73
CA THR A 7 -17.97 2.18 -12.31
C THR A 7 -18.38 0.88 -12.98
N SER A 8 -18.03 0.71 -14.26
CA SER A 8 -18.31 -0.51 -15.02
C SER A 8 -17.38 -1.67 -14.65
N GLN A 9 -17.72 -2.91 -15.02
CA GLN A 9 -16.85 -4.06 -14.74
C GLN A 9 -15.48 -3.97 -15.44
N ALA A 10 -15.44 -3.44 -16.67
CA ALA A 10 -14.19 -3.22 -17.40
C ALA A 10 -13.29 -2.20 -16.68
N GLU A 11 -13.90 -1.17 -16.09
CA GLU A 11 -13.18 -0.16 -15.33
C GLU A 11 -12.65 -0.71 -14.01
N ILE A 12 -13.44 -1.53 -13.30
CA ILE A 12 -12.96 -2.24 -12.11
C ILE A 12 -11.79 -3.15 -12.46
N ALA A 13 -11.86 -3.88 -13.58
CA ALA A 13 -10.76 -4.75 -14.03
C ALA A 13 -9.47 -3.94 -14.28
N SER A 14 -9.57 -2.83 -15.00
CA SER A 14 -8.43 -1.92 -15.23
C SER A 14 -7.86 -1.37 -13.92
N MET A 15 -8.71 -1.03 -12.95
CA MET A 15 -8.28 -0.58 -11.63
C MET A 15 -7.55 -1.69 -10.84
N VAL A 16 -8.04 -2.93 -10.91
CA VAL A 16 -7.39 -4.09 -10.29
C VAL A 16 -6.01 -4.33 -10.89
N ASP A 17 -5.88 -4.30 -12.21
CA ASP A 17 -4.59 -4.47 -12.88
C ASP A 17 -3.60 -3.37 -12.47
N ARG A 18 -4.00 -2.09 -12.59
CA ARG A 18 -3.15 -0.95 -12.21
C ARG A 18 -2.75 -0.97 -10.73
N TYR A 19 -3.68 -1.31 -9.84
CA TYR A 19 -3.40 -1.42 -8.40
C TYR A 19 -2.41 -2.56 -8.12
N GLY A 20 -2.63 -3.74 -8.69
CA GLY A 20 -1.77 -4.89 -8.44
C GLY A 20 -0.34 -4.70 -8.97
N ASP A 21 -0.18 -4.06 -10.14
CA ASP A 21 1.13 -3.69 -10.68
C ASP A 21 1.85 -2.65 -9.81
N PHE A 22 1.09 -1.69 -9.26
CA PHE A 22 1.61 -0.73 -8.31
C PHE A 22 2.04 -1.39 -7.00
N GLU A 23 1.17 -2.20 -6.40
CA GLU A 23 1.44 -2.88 -5.14
C GLU A 23 2.65 -3.80 -5.24
N GLN A 24 2.80 -4.56 -6.33
CA GLN A 24 3.99 -5.38 -6.58
C GLN A 24 5.29 -4.55 -6.55
N ARG A 25 5.28 -3.34 -7.12
CA ARG A 25 6.45 -2.44 -7.08
C ARG A 25 6.72 -1.97 -5.65
N VAL A 26 5.69 -1.61 -4.89
CA VAL A 26 5.81 -1.25 -3.47
C VAL A 26 6.38 -2.42 -2.67
N GLN A 27 5.84 -3.63 -2.86
CA GLN A 27 6.31 -4.85 -2.19
C GLN A 27 7.79 -5.08 -2.48
N ARG A 28 8.23 -5.02 -3.74
CA ARG A 28 9.64 -5.20 -4.10
C ARG A 28 10.54 -4.19 -3.39
N GLN A 29 10.14 -2.92 -3.35
CA GLN A 29 10.90 -1.89 -2.62
C GLN A 29 10.95 -2.19 -1.12
N MET A 30 9.80 -2.53 -0.52
CA MET A 30 9.73 -2.89 0.91
C MET A 30 10.60 -4.09 1.23
N GLU A 31 10.54 -5.16 0.45
CA GLU A 31 11.35 -6.37 0.64
C GLU A 31 12.83 -6.04 0.50
N GLN A 32 13.24 -5.30 -0.54
CA GLN A 32 14.63 -4.90 -0.74
C GLN A 32 15.18 -4.12 0.47
N ARG A 33 14.39 -3.23 1.08
CA ARG A 33 14.85 -2.40 2.21
C ARG A 33 14.79 -3.14 3.53
N CYS A 34 13.75 -3.94 3.75
CA CYS A 34 13.48 -4.56 5.03
C CYS A 34 14.20 -5.91 5.19
N GLN A 35 14.51 -6.63 4.10
CA GLN A 35 15.09 -7.97 4.14
C GLN A 35 16.38 -8.06 4.97
N PRO A 36 17.33 -7.10 4.93
CA PRO A 36 18.53 -7.17 5.75
C PRO A 36 18.22 -7.26 7.26
N ALA A 37 17.22 -6.53 7.74
CA ALA A 37 16.78 -6.58 9.14
C ALA A 37 15.84 -7.77 9.41
N CYS A 38 14.89 -8.03 8.51
CA CYS A 38 13.88 -9.06 8.68
C CYS A 38 14.46 -10.49 8.61
N SER A 39 15.52 -10.72 7.82
CA SER A 39 16.08 -12.07 7.59
C SER A 39 16.72 -12.70 8.83
N VAL A 40 17.20 -11.88 9.76
CA VAL A 40 17.77 -12.34 11.04
C VAL A 40 16.78 -12.25 12.20
N CYS A 41 15.62 -11.65 11.98
CA CYS A 41 14.58 -11.47 12.98
C CYS A 41 13.82 -12.79 13.21
N ARG A 42 13.61 -13.15 14.48
CA ARG A 42 12.80 -14.32 14.87
C ARG A 42 11.32 -13.98 15.07
N HIS A 43 10.94 -12.71 14.99
CA HIS A 43 9.58 -12.25 15.25
C HIS A 43 8.74 -12.30 13.98
N VAL A 44 7.55 -12.90 14.07
CA VAL A 44 6.60 -12.98 12.95
C VAL A 44 5.64 -11.79 13.03
N CYS A 45 5.78 -10.82 12.12
CA CYS A 45 4.89 -9.65 12.04
C CYS A 45 3.55 -9.97 11.36
N CYS A 46 3.52 -10.95 10.44
CA CYS A 46 2.30 -11.35 9.75
C CYS A 46 1.32 -12.03 10.72
N ARG A 47 0.07 -11.56 10.73
CA ARG A 47 -1.01 -12.16 11.51
C ARG A 47 -2.13 -12.64 10.57
N PRO A 48 -2.68 -13.85 10.76
CA PRO A 48 -3.73 -14.39 9.89
C PRO A 48 -4.98 -13.51 9.77
N HIS A 49 -5.33 -12.77 10.84
CA HIS A 49 -6.50 -11.88 10.80
C HIS A 49 -6.32 -10.70 9.85
N PHE A 50 -5.09 -10.24 9.60
CA PHE A 50 -4.83 -9.26 8.55
C PHE A 50 -5.17 -9.86 7.18
N CYS A 51 -4.75 -11.09 6.93
CA CYS A 51 -5.03 -11.78 5.66
C CYS A 51 -6.54 -11.95 5.39
N GLU A 52 -7.37 -11.99 6.42
CA GLU A 52 -8.82 -12.10 6.24
C GLU A 52 -9.42 -10.82 5.59
N GLU A 53 -8.82 -9.65 5.80
CA GLU A 53 -9.24 -8.40 5.11
C GLU A 53 -9.15 -8.55 3.58
N SER A 54 -8.09 -9.17 3.08
CA SER A 54 -7.95 -9.44 1.65
C SER A 54 -9.00 -10.42 1.11
N ARG A 55 -9.51 -11.33 1.96
CA ARG A 55 -10.56 -12.28 1.58
C ARG A 55 -11.95 -11.68 1.66
N GLN A 56 -12.16 -10.76 2.61
CA GLN A 56 -13.43 -10.08 2.82
C GLN A 56 -13.63 -8.89 1.87
N SER A 57 -12.54 -8.30 1.39
CA SER A 57 -12.57 -7.23 0.40
C SER A 57 -12.85 -7.78 -1.00
N ALA A 58 -13.97 -7.38 -1.60
CA ALA A 58 -14.30 -7.70 -2.99
C ALA A 58 -13.26 -7.11 -3.97
N PHE A 59 -12.57 -6.03 -3.60
CA PHE A 59 -11.49 -5.46 -4.41
C PHE A 59 -10.22 -6.28 -4.28
N LEU A 60 -9.71 -6.51 -3.06
CA LEU A 60 -8.46 -7.26 -2.88
C LEU A 60 -8.60 -8.72 -3.31
N GLU A 61 -9.76 -9.35 -3.15
CA GLU A 61 -9.98 -10.70 -3.65
C GLU A 61 -9.74 -10.79 -5.16
N ARG A 62 -10.20 -9.80 -5.93
CA ARG A 62 -9.92 -9.72 -7.38
C ARG A 62 -8.43 -9.55 -7.66
N VAL A 63 -7.74 -8.71 -6.87
CA VAL A 63 -6.28 -8.54 -6.98
C VAL A 63 -5.56 -9.87 -6.68
N VAL A 64 -5.91 -10.56 -5.58
CA VAL A 64 -5.32 -11.85 -5.21
C VAL A 64 -5.53 -12.89 -6.31
N ARG A 65 -6.76 -13.03 -6.82
CA ARG A 65 -7.07 -13.99 -7.90
C ARG A 65 -6.29 -13.68 -9.18
N ARG A 66 -6.09 -12.40 -9.49
CA ARG A 66 -5.42 -11.95 -10.71
C ARG A 66 -3.90 -12.13 -10.64
N PHE A 67 -3.28 -11.77 -9.52
CA PHE A 67 -1.83 -11.66 -9.38
C PHE A 67 -1.19 -12.80 -8.59
N SER A 68 -1.93 -13.43 -7.68
CA SER A 68 -1.46 -14.52 -6.83
C SER A 68 -2.31 -15.79 -6.98
N PRO A 69 -2.63 -16.27 -8.20
CA PRO A 69 -3.58 -17.37 -8.39
C PRO A 69 -3.13 -18.70 -7.76
N GLN A 70 -1.82 -18.87 -7.52
CA GLN A 70 -1.24 -20.06 -6.89
C GLN A 70 -1.13 -19.95 -5.37
N ALA A 71 -1.48 -18.80 -4.77
CA ALA A 71 -1.36 -18.59 -3.34
C ALA A 71 -2.50 -19.31 -2.60
N VAL A 72 -2.13 -20.28 -1.75
CA VAL A 72 -3.07 -21.04 -0.94
C VAL A 72 -3.21 -20.42 0.44
N PHE A 73 -4.44 -20.14 0.85
CA PHE A 73 -4.73 -19.61 2.19
C PHE A 73 -4.79 -20.73 3.23
N ASP A 74 -4.01 -20.60 4.29
CA ASP A 74 -4.01 -21.45 5.47
C ASP A 74 -4.73 -20.73 6.62
N LYS A 75 -5.71 -21.37 7.27
CA LYS A 75 -6.49 -20.71 8.35
C LYS A 75 -5.64 -20.28 9.55
N LYS A 76 -4.53 -20.97 9.84
CA LYS A 76 -3.65 -20.69 10.98
C LYS A 76 -2.52 -19.73 10.63
N ARG A 77 -2.11 -19.67 9.36
CA ARG A 77 -0.95 -18.90 8.90
C ARG A 77 -1.27 -17.80 7.90
N GLY A 78 -2.51 -17.70 7.44
CA GLY A 78 -2.89 -16.87 6.31
C GLY A 78 -2.15 -17.31 5.05
N TRP A 79 -1.52 -16.36 4.36
CA TRP A 79 -0.62 -16.63 3.21
C TRP A 79 0.86 -16.69 3.60
N LEU A 80 1.19 -16.84 4.88
CA LEU A 80 2.59 -16.92 5.31
C LEU A 80 3.18 -18.30 5.02
N SER A 81 4.28 -18.31 4.26
CA SER A 81 5.13 -19.48 4.03
C SER A 81 6.49 -19.33 4.73
N PRO A 82 7.35 -20.37 4.76
CA PRO A 82 8.72 -20.25 5.27
C PRO A 82 9.57 -19.20 4.54
N LYS A 83 9.20 -18.83 3.29
CA LYS A 83 9.89 -17.80 2.50
C LYS A 83 9.23 -16.41 2.63
N GLY A 84 8.25 -16.25 3.51
CA GLY A 84 7.45 -15.03 3.63
C GLY A 84 6.04 -15.18 3.04
N CYS A 85 5.34 -14.06 2.92
CA CYS A 85 3.97 -14.04 2.40
C CYS A 85 3.92 -14.41 0.92
N THR A 86 3.06 -15.35 0.55
CA THR A 86 2.95 -15.86 -0.84
C THR A 86 2.14 -14.95 -1.76
N LEU A 87 1.49 -13.92 -1.22
CA LEU A 87 0.85 -12.90 -2.06
C LEU A 87 1.92 -11.99 -2.68
N VAL A 88 1.89 -11.87 -4.01
CA VAL A 88 2.65 -10.86 -4.76
C VAL A 88 1.87 -9.57 -4.98
N ALA A 89 0.54 -9.63 -4.83
CA ALA A 89 -0.35 -8.49 -4.69
C ALA A 89 -1.65 -8.95 -4.03
N GLY A 90 -2.45 -7.98 -3.59
CA GLY A 90 -3.67 -8.15 -2.83
C GLY A 90 -3.41 -8.22 -1.33
N ARG A 91 -2.24 -7.78 -0.85
CA ARG A 91 -1.98 -7.67 0.59
C ARG A 91 -2.79 -6.47 1.14
N PRO A 92 -3.33 -6.60 2.35
CA PRO A 92 -4.04 -5.48 2.96
C PRO A 92 -3.07 -4.34 3.29
N PRO A 93 -3.52 -3.07 3.34
CA PRO A 93 -2.67 -1.92 3.61
C PRO A 93 -1.85 -2.06 4.91
N VAL A 94 -2.46 -2.66 5.94
CA VAL A 94 -1.83 -2.99 7.23
C VAL A 94 -0.51 -3.77 7.07
N CYS A 95 -0.34 -4.58 6.02
CA CYS A 95 0.90 -5.32 5.78
C CYS A 95 2.08 -4.42 5.37
N TYR A 96 1.81 -3.19 4.95
CA TYR A 96 2.83 -2.20 4.59
C TYR A 96 2.97 -1.12 5.66
N GLU A 97 1.86 -0.66 6.24
CA GLU A 97 1.83 0.47 7.20
C GLU A 97 2.70 0.24 8.43
N PHE A 98 2.75 -1.01 8.91
CA PHE A 98 3.47 -1.39 10.12
C PHE A 98 4.94 -1.70 9.81
N LEU A 99 5.77 -0.67 9.88
CA LEU A 99 7.22 -0.83 9.95
C LEU A 99 7.62 -1.22 11.37
N CYS A 100 8.38 -2.30 11.54
CA CYS A 100 9.03 -2.60 12.81
C CYS A 100 9.93 -1.42 13.19
N GLY A 101 9.93 -0.98 14.45
CA GLY A 101 10.65 0.23 14.89
C GLY A 101 12.14 0.24 14.50
N ASP A 102 12.76 -0.94 14.51
CA ASP A 102 14.17 -1.11 14.17
C ASP A 102 14.46 -0.90 12.68
N ILE A 103 13.47 -1.07 11.79
CA ILE A 103 13.68 -0.99 10.35
C ILE A 103 13.92 0.46 9.91
N PRO A 104 13.05 1.45 10.20
CA PRO A 104 13.32 2.84 9.88
C PRO A 104 14.66 3.31 10.44
N ASP A 105 15.04 2.90 11.65
CA ASP A 105 16.29 3.33 12.27
C ASP A 105 17.52 2.66 11.61
N ALA A 106 17.41 1.37 11.26
CA ALA A 106 18.49 0.64 10.59
C ALA A 106 18.67 1.03 9.10
N VAL A 107 17.60 1.36 8.39
CA VAL A 107 17.66 1.71 6.96
C VAL A 107 17.82 3.20 6.70
N SER A 108 17.58 4.05 7.72
CA SER A 108 17.58 5.50 7.55
C SER A 108 18.77 6.13 8.24
N ALA A 109 19.85 6.28 7.47
CA ALA A 109 21.03 7.04 7.88
C ALA A 109 20.73 8.53 8.20
N ASP A 110 19.59 9.05 7.74
CA ASP A 110 19.17 10.43 7.92
C ASP A 110 17.63 10.57 7.94
N SER A 111 17.16 11.76 8.31
CA SER A 111 15.72 12.08 8.44
C SER A 111 14.97 12.03 7.11
N HIS A 112 15.63 12.25 5.97
CA HIS A 112 15.02 12.18 4.64
C HIS A 112 14.78 10.73 4.22
N ARG A 113 15.74 9.83 4.46
CA ARG A 113 15.56 8.39 4.25
C ARG A 113 14.47 7.83 5.16
N ARG A 114 14.41 8.30 6.41
CA ARG A 114 13.33 7.92 7.34
C ARG A 114 11.97 8.34 6.80
N TRP A 115 11.88 9.58 6.32
CA TRP A 115 10.65 10.10 5.74
C TRP A 115 10.24 9.35 4.47
N ALA A 116 11.19 9.03 3.58
CA ALA A 116 10.94 8.22 2.40
C ALA A 116 10.47 6.81 2.75
N MET A 117 11.05 6.18 3.78
CA MET A 117 10.63 4.87 4.26
C MET A 117 9.20 4.89 4.83
N LEU A 118 8.85 5.92 5.60
CA LEU A 118 7.49 6.13 6.10
C LEU A 118 6.49 6.44 4.97
N ALA A 119 6.91 7.18 3.95
CA ALA A 119 6.06 7.41 2.79
C ALA A 119 5.81 6.11 2.02
N LEU A 120 6.86 5.32 1.80
CA LEU A 120 6.80 4.00 1.15
C LEU A 120 5.80 3.06 1.85
N SER A 121 5.80 3.01 3.18
CA SER A 121 4.88 2.17 3.96
C SER A 121 3.41 2.59 3.86
N MET A 122 3.13 3.85 3.52
CA MET A 122 1.79 4.42 3.48
C MET A 122 1.19 4.52 2.07
N LEU A 123 1.94 4.13 1.04
CA LEU A 123 1.53 4.30 -0.36
C LEU A 123 0.23 3.54 -0.69
N VAL A 124 0.15 2.27 -0.32
CA VAL A 124 -1.01 1.41 -0.62
C VAL A 124 -2.27 1.95 0.08
N THR A 125 -2.12 2.44 1.31
CA THR A 125 -3.18 3.12 2.07
C THR A 125 -3.62 4.42 1.41
N HIS A 126 -2.68 5.19 0.85
CA HIS A 126 -2.99 6.44 0.18
C HIS A 126 -3.87 6.21 -1.05
N VAL A 127 -3.57 5.18 -1.84
CA VAL A 127 -4.33 4.80 -3.04
C VAL A 127 -5.79 4.50 -2.69
N GLY A 128 -6.04 3.71 -1.65
CA GLY A 128 -7.40 3.31 -1.30
C GLY A 128 -8.19 4.33 -0.49
N ARG A 129 -7.56 5.39 0.02
CA ARG A 129 -8.19 6.36 0.94
C ARG A 129 -9.39 7.06 0.29
N ARG A 130 -10.57 6.91 0.93
CA ARG A 130 -11.85 7.53 0.50
C ARG A 130 -12.21 7.18 -0.95
N ALA A 131 -11.84 5.99 -1.40
CA ALA A 131 -12.17 5.52 -2.74
C ALA A 131 -13.65 5.15 -2.87
N VAL A 132 -14.31 4.73 -1.78
CA VAL A 132 -15.73 4.33 -1.75
C VAL A 132 -16.49 5.24 -0.78
N GLY A 133 -16.86 6.44 -1.25
CA GLY A 133 -17.45 7.47 -0.39
C GLY A 133 -16.44 7.98 0.65
N SER A 134 -16.70 7.73 1.93
CA SER A 134 -15.80 8.02 3.05
C SER A 134 -14.84 6.87 3.40
N ARG A 135 -15.11 5.66 2.89
CA ARG A 135 -14.41 4.41 3.22
C ARG A 135 -13.18 4.16 2.37
N HIS A 136 -12.26 3.34 2.89
CA HIS A 136 -11.13 2.84 2.13
C HIS A 136 -11.58 1.86 1.03
N LEU A 137 -10.80 1.76 -0.05
CA LEU A 137 -11.06 0.85 -1.18
C LEU A 137 -11.25 -0.60 -0.76
N VAL A 138 -10.42 -1.04 0.19
CA VAL A 138 -10.40 -2.42 0.67
C VAL A 138 -11.61 -2.74 1.57
N GLU A 139 -12.30 -1.73 2.10
CA GLU A 139 -13.52 -1.92 2.90
C GLU A 139 -14.74 -2.26 2.02
N ALA A 140 -14.60 -2.25 0.68
CA ALA A 140 -15.66 -2.71 -0.20
C ALA A 140 -15.78 -4.24 -0.13
N THR A 141 -16.75 -4.75 0.64
CA THR A 141 -16.92 -6.19 0.86
C THR A 141 -17.85 -6.86 -0.15
N GLY A 142 -18.72 -6.09 -0.81
CA GLY A 142 -19.66 -6.59 -1.82
C GLY A 142 -19.30 -6.16 -3.24
N ALA A 143 -19.57 -7.02 -4.24
CA ALA A 143 -19.35 -6.70 -5.65
C ALA A 143 -20.13 -5.45 -6.11
N GLY A 144 -21.33 -5.22 -5.56
CA GLY A 144 -22.13 -4.03 -5.84
C GLY A 144 -21.48 -2.74 -5.34
N GLU A 145 -20.67 -2.80 -4.28
CA GLU A 145 -19.98 -1.63 -3.74
C GLU A 145 -18.83 -1.16 -4.64
N LEU A 146 -18.23 -2.07 -5.41
CA LEU A 146 -17.17 -1.72 -6.37
C LEU A 146 -17.67 -0.77 -7.45
N THR A 147 -18.97 -0.79 -7.77
CA THR A 147 -19.56 0.15 -8.73
C THR A 147 -19.60 1.59 -8.18
N ARG A 148 -19.47 1.76 -6.86
CA ARG A 148 -19.50 3.05 -6.16
C ARG A 148 -18.10 3.65 -5.98
N ILE A 149 -17.06 3.02 -6.52
CA ILE A 149 -15.71 3.56 -6.46
C ILE A 149 -15.65 4.88 -7.23
N HIS A 150 -15.05 5.91 -6.62
CA HIS A 150 -14.82 7.19 -7.27
C HIS A 150 -13.56 7.11 -8.14
N ARG A 151 -13.73 6.68 -9.39
CA ARG A 151 -12.63 6.37 -10.33
C ARG A 151 -11.59 7.46 -10.47
N GLU A 152 -12.01 8.70 -10.69
CA GLU A 152 -11.10 9.83 -10.86
C GLU A 152 -10.21 10.04 -9.62
N ARG A 153 -10.80 9.87 -8.42
CA ARG A 153 -10.07 9.99 -7.16
C ARG A 153 -9.09 8.84 -6.99
N PHE A 154 -9.51 7.62 -7.30
CA PHE A 154 -8.63 6.46 -7.29
C PHE A 154 -7.45 6.65 -8.25
N ALA A 155 -7.71 7.05 -9.51
CA ALA A 155 -6.69 7.27 -10.52
C ALA A 155 -5.70 8.37 -10.10
N ALA A 156 -6.20 9.52 -9.66
CA ALA A 156 -5.36 10.60 -9.17
C ALA A 156 -4.51 10.17 -7.97
N ARG A 157 -5.07 9.38 -7.05
CA ARG A 157 -4.32 8.88 -5.88
C ARG A 157 -3.27 7.85 -6.25
N LEU A 158 -3.56 7.01 -7.23
CA LEU A 158 -2.60 6.06 -7.77
C LEU A 158 -1.44 6.78 -8.43
N GLU A 159 -1.70 7.78 -9.28
CA GLU A 159 -0.67 8.60 -9.91
C GLU A 159 0.21 9.34 -8.88
N GLU A 160 -0.41 9.92 -7.85
CA GLU A 160 0.32 10.51 -6.72
C GLU A 160 1.22 9.49 -6.01
N ALA A 161 0.71 8.28 -5.78
CA ALA A 161 1.44 7.22 -5.12
C ALA A 161 2.58 6.67 -5.99
N GLU A 162 2.40 6.60 -7.31
CA GLU A 162 3.44 6.20 -8.27
C GLU A 162 4.60 7.19 -8.32
N ALA A 163 4.28 8.49 -8.36
CA ALA A 163 5.28 9.54 -8.29
C ALA A 163 6.02 9.51 -6.93
N ALA A 164 5.29 9.31 -5.83
CA ALA A 164 5.88 9.21 -4.50
C ALA A 164 6.75 7.95 -4.34
N LEU A 165 6.39 6.84 -4.97
CA LEU A 165 7.20 5.61 -4.99
C LEU A 165 8.55 5.84 -5.67
N ALA A 166 8.53 6.48 -6.85
CA ALA A 166 9.75 6.78 -7.59
C ALA A 166 10.68 7.71 -6.80
N GLU A 167 10.10 8.72 -6.15
CA GLU A 167 10.84 9.65 -5.30
C GLU A 167 11.40 8.98 -4.04
N ALA A 168 10.59 8.19 -3.33
CA ALA A 168 11.02 7.47 -2.14
C ALA A 168 12.17 6.51 -2.48
N ALA A 169 12.06 5.75 -3.56
CA ALA A 169 13.12 4.86 -4.02
C ALA A 169 14.41 5.63 -4.33
N ALA A 170 14.33 6.77 -5.03
CA ALA A 170 15.50 7.58 -5.33
C ALA A 170 16.23 8.07 -4.06
N ILE A 171 15.49 8.58 -3.06
CA ILE A 171 16.05 9.03 -1.79
C ILE A 171 16.69 7.86 -1.04
N LEU A 172 15.99 6.73 -0.96
CA LEU A 172 16.48 5.54 -0.26
C LEU A 172 17.71 4.92 -0.97
N ASP A 173 17.87 5.11 -2.28
CA ASP A 173 19.09 4.74 -3.04
C ASP A 173 20.25 5.73 -2.82
N GLY A 174 20.05 6.80 -2.05
CA GLY A 174 21.05 7.83 -1.82
C GLY A 174 21.20 8.85 -2.96
N ARG A 175 20.28 8.86 -3.93
CA ARG A 175 20.29 9.88 -4.99
C ARG A 175 19.81 11.20 -4.39
N ARG A 176 20.62 12.26 -4.52
CA ARG A 176 20.24 13.62 -4.14
C ARG A 176 19.17 14.12 -5.10
N THR A 177 17.96 14.33 -4.60
CA THR A 177 16.90 15.01 -5.34
C THR A 177 16.84 16.47 -4.87
N THR A 178 17.21 17.40 -5.74
CA THR A 178 17.19 18.86 -5.45
C THR A 178 15.78 19.41 -5.17
N ALA A 179 14.75 18.65 -5.56
CA ALA A 179 13.34 18.94 -5.32
C ALA A 179 12.65 17.87 -4.44
N ALA A 180 13.39 17.21 -3.53
CA ALA A 180 12.81 16.19 -2.65
C ALA A 180 11.69 16.78 -1.79
N GLY A 181 10.49 16.24 -1.90
CA GLY A 181 9.48 16.32 -0.87
C GLY A 181 8.05 16.65 -1.30
N PRO A 182 7.75 17.36 -2.40
CA PRO A 182 6.37 17.72 -2.72
C PRO A 182 5.46 16.50 -2.88
N THR A 183 5.96 15.41 -3.45
CA THR A 183 5.18 14.20 -3.67
C THR A 183 5.07 13.37 -2.39
N LEU A 184 6.17 13.18 -1.66
CA LEU A 184 6.14 12.49 -0.37
C LEU A 184 5.24 13.19 0.66
N ALA A 185 5.22 14.53 0.66
CA ALA A 185 4.38 15.34 1.54
C ALA A 185 2.87 15.13 1.33
N ARG A 186 2.45 14.61 0.17
CA ARG A 186 1.06 14.22 -0.08
C ARG A 186 0.69 12.91 0.62
N ILE A 187 1.67 12.06 0.90
CA ILE A 187 1.50 10.76 1.55
C ILE A 187 1.67 10.92 3.06
N VAL A 188 2.81 11.45 3.50
CA VAL A 188 3.20 11.63 4.91
C VAL A 188 3.81 13.02 5.10
N PRO A 189 3.44 13.78 6.15
CA PRO A 189 4.03 15.09 6.41
C PRO A 189 5.56 15.03 6.54
N PRO A 190 6.29 16.09 6.13
CA PRO A 190 7.73 16.13 6.26
C PRO A 190 8.17 16.15 7.73
N PRO A 191 9.40 15.68 8.03
CA PRO A 191 9.94 15.70 9.38
C PRO A 191 9.94 17.12 9.96
N GLY A 192 9.62 17.25 11.25
CA GLY A 192 9.55 18.54 11.95
C GLY A 192 8.24 19.33 11.79
N ARG A 193 7.34 18.91 10.88
CA ARG A 193 6.01 19.56 10.74
C ARG A 193 4.98 18.82 11.59
N LYS A 194 4.48 19.45 12.66
CA LYS A 194 3.36 18.90 13.44
C LYS A 194 2.17 18.62 12.51
N PRO A 195 1.50 17.46 12.62
CA PRO A 195 0.29 17.22 11.86
C PRO A 195 -0.70 18.34 12.21
N LYS A 196 -1.18 19.09 11.20
CA LYS A 196 -2.28 20.03 11.40
C LYS A 196 -3.43 19.20 12.00
N ARG A 197 -3.80 19.46 13.26
CA ARG A 197 -5.01 18.91 13.86
C ARG A 197 -6.15 19.18 12.87
N ARG A 198 -6.68 18.12 12.26
CA ARG A 198 -7.93 18.22 11.53
C ARG A 198 -9.00 18.38 12.60
N SER A 199 -9.61 19.56 12.68
CA SER A 199 -10.84 19.73 13.44
C SER A 199 -11.82 18.67 12.95
N MET A 200 -12.33 17.87 13.90
CA MET A 200 -13.38 16.88 13.65
C MET A 200 -14.66 17.58 13.22
#